data_AF-H6RXB0-F1
#
_entry.id   AF-H6RXB0-F1
#
_cell.length_a   1.000
_cell.length_b   1.000
_cell.length_c   1.000
_cell.angle_alpha   90.00
_cell.angle_beta   90.00
_cell.angle_gamma   90.00
#
_symmetry.space_group_name_H-M   'P 1'
#
loop_
_entity.id
_entity.type
_entity.pdbx_description
1 polymer ?
#
loop_
_entity_poly.entity_id
_entity_poly.type
_entity_poly.pdbx_seq_one_letter_code
_entity_poly.pdbx_strand_id
1 'polypeptide(L)'
;MVRPLGLPFDPIERAGETWEQRFGPASAMRAATSIFRVQQILLARFDEVLKPHGLTFARYEVLVLLTFSRRGELPLKVIGSRLMVHPTSVTNAIDRLVAAGYVDRRPNPADGRGVLAAISERGRAVVETATRALTALDFGLAELPGPEREQLFGILRAVRLGAGDVDQGGGDPTCVTVDTR
;
A
#
# COMPACT_ATOMS: atom_id res chain seq x y z
N MET A 1 5.86 -16.34 5.92
CA MET A 1 5.05 -16.64 7.13
C MET A 1 5.57 -15.81 8.31
N VAL A 2 4.72 -15.08 9.04
CA VAL A 2 5.16 -14.31 10.22
C VAL A 2 5.60 -15.27 11.32
N ARG A 3 6.86 -15.21 11.73
CA ARG A 3 7.38 -16.07 12.81
C ARG A 3 6.66 -15.72 14.11
N PRO A 4 6.17 -16.72 14.88
CA PRO A 4 5.63 -16.49 16.22
C PRO A 4 6.66 -15.73 17.07
N LEU A 5 6.20 -14.78 17.89
CA LEU A 5 7.09 -13.98 18.72
C LEU A 5 7.84 -14.80 19.78
N GLY A 6 7.41 -16.03 20.06
CA GLY A 6 8.00 -16.89 21.08
C GLY A 6 7.75 -16.40 22.51
N LEU A 7 6.81 -15.48 22.69
CA LEU A 7 6.42 -14.93 23.98
C LEU A 7 5.16 -15.64 24.49
N PRO A 8 5.05 -15.92 25.80
CA PRO A 8 3.87 -16.54 26.39
C PRO A 8 2.72 -15.53 26.66
N PHE A 9 2.85 -14.30 26.20
CA PHE A 9 1.90 -13.21 26.40
C PHE A 9 1.87 -12.27 25.19
N ASP A 10 0.83 -11.43 25.09
CA ASP A 10 0.77 -10.34 24.13
C ASP A 10 1.67 -9.17 24.59
N PRO A 11 2.74 -8.83 23.85
CA PRO A 11 3.65 -7.75 24.25
C PRO A 11 2.99 -6.37 24.23
N ILE A 12 1.97 -6.14 23.41
CA ILE A 12 1.26 -4.85 23.34
C ILE A 12 0.39 -4.69 24.58
N GLU A 13 -0.33 -5.74 24.97
CA GLU A 13 -1.12 -5.71 26.21
C GLU A 13 -0.23 -5.53 27.43
N ARG A 14 0.88 -6.27 27.50
CA ARG A 14 1.87 -6.15 28.58
C ARG A 14 2.49 -4.76 28.65
N ALA A 15 2.78 -4.15 27.50
CA ALA A 15 3.24 -2.76 27.44
C ALA A 15 2.16 -1.80 27.92
N GLY A 16 0.88 -2.05 27.61
CA GLY A 16 -0.26 -1.27 28.07
C GLY A 16 -0.42 -1.26 29.59
N GLU A 17 -0.31 -2.42 30.24
CA GLU A 17 -0.33 -2.53 31.71
C GLU A 17 0.77 -1.67 32.35
N THR A 18 1.99 -1.77 31.82
CA THR A 18 3.16 -1.02 32.31
C THR A 18 3.00 0.48 32.06
N TRP A 19 2.40 0.85 30.92
CA TRP A 19 2.14 2.22 30.55
C TRP A 19 1.13 2.88 31.48
N GLU A 20 0.04 2.19 31.81
CA GLU A 20 -0.99 2.69 32.73
C GLU A 20 -0.43 3.04 34.11
N GLN A 21 0.50 2.23 34.60
CA GLN A 21 1.15 2.46 35.89
C GLN A 21 2.10 3.67 35.88
N ARG A 22 2.63 4.06 34.72
CA ARG A 22 3.71 5.07 34.63
C ARG A 22 3.27 6.40 34.01
N PHE A 23 2.37 6.35 33.04
CA PHE A 23 2.08 7.47 32.13
C PHE A 23 0.58 7.76 31.96
N GLY A 24 -0.32 6.95 32.55
CA GLY A 24 -1.77 7.11 32.44
C GLY A 24 -2.41 6.27 31.33
N PRO A 25 -3.61 6.64 30.81
CA PRO A 25 -4.39 5.77 29.92
C PRO A 25 -3.59 5.26 28.71
N ALA A 26 -3.58 3.94 28.51
CA ALA A 26 -2.80 3.29 27.45
C ALA A 26 -3.58 3.01 26.16
N SER A 27 -4.87 3.36 26.07
CA SER A 27 -5.73 3.02 24.94
C SER A 27 -5.17 3.52 23.59
N ALA A 28 -4.73 4.78 23.54
CA ALA A 28 -4.11 5.36 22.33
C ALA A 28 -2.79 4.66 21.96
N MET A 29 -1.96 4.34 22.96
CA MET A 29 -0.68 3.65 22.77
C MET A 29 -0.88 2.22 22.27
N ARG A 30 -1.80 1.45 22.87
CA ARG A 30 -2.17 0.10 22.43
C ARG A 30 -2.63 0.13 20.97
N ALA A 31 -3.56 1.03 20.64
CA ALA A 31 -4.09 1.16 19.28
C ALA A 31 -2.99 1.51 18.25
N ALA A 32 -2.17 2.53 18.53
CA ALA A 32 -1.08 2.93 17.64
C ALA A 32 -0.06 1.80 17.43
N THR A 33 0.34 1.13 18.50
CA THR A 33 1.29 0.00 18.43
C THR A 33 0.71 -1.18 17.66
N SER A 34 -0.58 -1.48 17.84
CA SER A 34 -1.29 -2.51 17.07
C SER A 34 -1.33 -2.20 15.59
N ILE A 35 -1.53 -0.93 15.18
CA ILE A 35 -1.50 -0.53 13.77
C ILE A 35 -0.12 -0.85 13.15
N PHE A 36 0.98 -0.46 13.80
CA PHE A 36 2.32 -0.77 13.30
C PHE A 36 2.58 -2.27 13.24
N ARG A 37 2.11 -3.03 14.24
CA ARG A 37 2.28 -4.48 14.26
C ARG A 37 1.51 -5.15 13.12
N VAL A 38 0.27 -4.75 12.89
CA VAL A 38 -0.57 -5.23 11.78
C VAL A 38 0.06 -4.85 10.44
N GLN A 39 0.57 -3.63 10.28
CA GLN A 39 1.29 -3.20 9.07
C GLN A 39 2.47 -4.15 8.75
N GLN A 40 3.30 -4.49 9.74
CA GLN A 40 4.41 -5.43 9.56
C GLN A 40 3.94 -6.83 9.14
N ILE A 41 2.84 -7.31 9.76
CA ILE A 41 2.25 -8.62 9.44
C ILE A 41 1.73 -8.62 7.99
N LEU A 42 0.99 -7.58 7.59
CA LEU A 42 0.42 -7.46 6.25
C LEU A 42 1.52 -7.37 5.19
N LEU A 43 2.53 -6.53 5.38
CA LEU A 43 3.67 -6.44 4.45
C LEU A 43 4.36 -7.79 4.27
N ALA A 44 4.62 -8.51 5.36
CA ALA A 44 5.22 -9.84 5.28
C ALA A 44 4.32 -10.85 4.56
N ARG A 45 3.00 -10.82 4.78
CA ARG A 45 2.03 -11.67 4.09
C ARG A 45 2.00 -11.35 2.58
N PHE A 46 1.95 -10.08 2.22
CA PHE A 46 1.92 -9.63 0.84
C PHE A 46 3.19 -9.99 0.09
N ASP A 47 4.37 -9.71 0.66
CA ASP A 47 5.64 -10.05 0.02
C ASP A 47 5.80 -11.55 -0.21
N GLU A 48 5.31 -12.39 0.71
CA GLU A 48 5.35 -13.85 0.56
C GLU A 48 4.42 -14.33 -0.57
N VAL A 49 3.22 -13.77 -0.69
CA VAL A 49 2.29 -14.07 -1.78
C VAL A 49 2.81 -13.56 -3.13
N LEU A 50 3.52 -12.43 -3.14
CA LEU A 50 4.05 -11.80 -4.34
C LEU A 50 5.40 -12.37 -4.80
N LYS A 51 6.09 -13.11 -3.92
CA LYS A 51 7.39 -13.74 -4.18
C LYS A 51 7.43 -14.60 -5.45
N PRO A 52 6.45 -15.46 -5.77
CA PRO A 52 6.43 -16.23 -7.02
C PRO A 52 6.43 -15.36 -8.29
N HIS A 53 5.97 -14.11 -8.18
CA HIS A 53 5.94 -13.14 -9.28
C HIS A 53 7.21 -12.29 -9.37
N GLY A 54 8.18 -12.47 -8.47
CA GLY A 54 9.38 -11.62 -8.34
C GLY A 54 9.08 -10.23 -7.79
N LEU A 55 7.92 -10.04 -7.16
CA LEU A 55 7.43 -8.74 -6.70
C LEU A 55 7.55 -8.61 -5.16
N THR A 56 7.71 -7.37 -4.72
CA THR A 56 7.36 -6.94 -3.36
C THR A 56 6.06 -6.15 -3.45
N PHE A 57 5.37 -5.94 -2.32
CA PHE A 57 4.13 -5.17 -2.28
C PHE A 57 4.30 -3.77 -2.88
N ALA A 58 5.36 -3.05 -2.52
CA ALA A 58 5.66 -1.73 -3.09
C ALA A 58 5.82 -1.75 -4.64
N ARG A 59 6.40 -2.82 -5.22
CA ARG A 59 6.54 -2.94 -6.69
C ARG A 59 5.21 -3.31 -7.34
N TYR A 60 4.41 -4.14 -6.69
CA TYR A 60 3.05 -4.44 -7.11
C TYR A 60 2.18 -3.17 -7.14
N GLU A 61 2.25 -2.32 -6.12
CA GLU A 61 1.49 -1.05 -6.07
C GLU A 61 1.85 -0.12 -7.22
N VAL A 62 3.12 -0.05 -7.62
CA VAL A 62 3.53 0.70 -8.82
C VAL A 62 2.85 0.16 -10.07
N LEU A 63 2.82 -1.15 -10.26
CA LEU A 63 2.18 -1.76 -11.42
C LEU A 63 0.66 -1.56 -11.43
N VAL A 64 0.00 -1.66 -10.27
CA VAL A 64 -1.44 -1.37 -10.13
C VAL A 64 -1.72 0.09 -10.47
N LEU A 65 -0.93 1.02 -9.93
CA LEU A 65 -1.08 2.45 -10.21
C LEU A 65 -0.93 2.76 -11.70
N LEU A 66 0.06 2.15 -12.36
CA LEU A 66 0.24 2.30 -13.81
C LEU A 66 -0.94 1.68 -14.58
N THR A 67 -1.44 0.52 -14.16
CA THR A 67 -2.60 -0.16 -14.76
C THR A 67 -3.86 0.71 -14.72
N PHE A 68 -4.10 1.42 -13.61
CA PHE A 68 -5.26 2.31 -13.46
C PHE A 68 -5.07 3.69 -14.11
N SER A 69 -3.86 4.00 -14.61
CA SER A 69 -3.64 5.24 -15.35
C SER A 69 -4.22 5.14 -16.77
N ARG A 70 -4.82 6.24 -17.27
CA ARG A 70 -5.50 6.27 -18.58
C ARG A 70 -4.66 5.74 -19.75
N ARG A 71 -3.34 5.96 -19.71
CA ARG A 71 -2.41 5.57 -20.78
C ARG A 71 -1.47 4.42 -20.40
N GLY A 72 -1.61 3.86 -19.20
CA GLY A 72 -0.64 2.88 -18.69
C GLY A 72 0.73 3.46 -18.37
N GLU A 73 0.86 4.80 -18.26
CA GLU A 73 2.14 5.48 -18.04
C GLU A 73 1.99 6.73 -17.17
N LEU A 74 2.99 6.98 -16.32
CA LEU A 74 3.03 8.14 -15.42
C LEU A 74 4.47 8.67 -15.26
N PRO A 75 4.65 9.98 -15.03
CA PRO A 75 5.92 10.53 -14.59
C PRO A 75 6.34 9.94 -13.24
N LEU A 76 7.64 9.69 -13.05
CA LEU A 76 8.16 9.13 -11.78
C LEU A 76 7.80 9.99 -10.56
N LYS A 77 7.80 11.32 -10.71
CA LYS A 77 7.39 12.24 -9.65
C LYS A 77 5.94 12.00 -9.20
N VAL A 78 5.03 11.77 -10.16
CA VAL A 78 3.61 11.51 -9.88
C VAL A 78 3.45 10.16 -9.19
N ILE A 79 4.23 9.15 -9.58
CA ILE A 79 4.23 7.83 -8.92
C ILE A 79 4.64 7.98 -7.46
N GLY A 80 5.72 8.73 -7.17
CA GLY A 80 6.16 8.98 -5.79
C GLY A 80 5.12 9.69 -4.94
N SER A 81 4.50 10.75 -5.46
CA SER A 81 3.43 11.47 -4.76
C SER A 81 2.21 10.60 -4.49
N ARG A 82 1.77 9.77 -5.46
CA ARG A 82 0.56 8.93 -5.30
C ARG A 82 0.76 7.73 -4.38
N LEU A 83 1.98 7.20 -4.32
CA LEU A 83 2.33 6.08 -3.44
C LEU A 83 2.83 6.55 -2.06
N MET A 84 2.92 7.87 -1.82
CA MET A 84 3.43 8.45 -0.57
C MET A 84 4.82 7.92 -0.18
N VAL A 85 5.69 7.71 -1.17
CA VAL A 85 7.06 7.19 -0.96
C VAL A 85 8.10 8.18 -1.44
N HIS A 86 9.27 8.15 -0.79
CA HIS A 86 10.41 8.98 -1.16
C HIS A 86 10.84 8.74 -2.63
N PRO A 87 11.23 9.78 -3.39
CA PRO A 87 11.62 9.64 -4.81
C PRO A 87 12.71 8.60 -5.09
N THR A 88 13.68 8.44 -4.20
CA THR A 88 14.74 7.41 -4.31
C THR A 88 14.17 5.99 -4.30
N SER A 89 13.14 5.75 -3.47
CA SER A 89 12.46 4.46 -3.40
C SER A 89 11.70 4.15 -4.68
N VAL A 90 11.06 5.17 -5.28
CA VAL A 90 10.38 5.06 -6.58
C VAL A 90 11.36 4.66 -7.67
N THR A 91 12.50 5.36 -7.76
CA THR A 91 13.50 5.12 -8.79
C THR A 91 14.01 3.68 -8.72
N ASN A 92 14.39 3.22 -7.52
CA ASN A 92 14.83 1.84 -7.30
C ASN A 92 13.74 0.81 -7.62
N ALA A 93 12.48 1.11 -7.33
CA ALA A 93 11.36 0.22 -7.65
C ALA A 93 11.17 0.11 -9.17
N ILE A 94 11.20 1.24 -9.89
CA ILE A 94 11.10 1.28 -11.35
C ILE A 94 12.25 0.52 -11.99
N ASP A 95 13.50 0.72 -11.55
CA ASP A 95 14.65 0.03 -12.14
C ASP A 95 14.54 -1.49 -12.02
N ARG A 96 14.07 -1.98 -10.88
CA ARG A 96 13.81 -3.43 -10.70
C ARG A 96 12.67 -3.92 -11.57
N LEU A 97 11.62 -3.12 -11.77
CA LEU A 97 10.50 -3.47 -12.65
C LEU A 97 10.90 -3.46 -14.13
N VAL A 98 11.81 -2.56 -14.53
CA VAL A 98 12.40 -2.53 -15.88
C VAL A 98 13.29 -3.74 -16.10
N ALA A 99 14.18 -4.05 -15.15
CA ALA A 99 15.02 -5.25 -15.23
C ALA A 99 14.19 -6.54 -15.29
N ALA A 100 13.01 -6.55 -14.65
CA ALA A 100 12.05 -7.64 -14.74
C ALA A 100 11.18 -7.61 -16.01
N GLY A 101 11.31 -6.62 -16.89
CA GLY A 101 10.50 -6.48 -18.10
C GLY A 101 9.01 -6.27 -17.83
N TYR A 102 8.65 -5.68 -16.68
CA TYR A 102 7.26 -5.32 -16.35
C TYR A 102 6.95 -3.87 -16.70
N VAL A 103 7.96 -3.01 -16.73
CA VAL A 103 7.84 -1.57 -17.02
C VAL A 103 8.92 -1.17 -18.02
N ASP A 104 8.61 -0.19 -18.86
CA ASP A 104 9.56 0.49 -19.75
C ASP A 104 9.73 1.95 -19.31
N ARG A 105 10.94 2.50 -19.49
CA ARG A 105 11.17 3.95 -19.37
C ARG A 105 11.01 4.62 -20.72
N ARG A 106 10.27 5.73 -20.76
CA ARG A 106 10.07 6.53 -21.98
C ARG A 106 10.44 8.00 -21.71
N PRO A 107 10.95 8.73 -22.72
CA PRO A 107 11.07 10.18 -22.63
C PRO A 107 9.70 10.81 -22.36
N ASN A 108 9.64 11.82 -21.50
CA ASN A 108 8.42 12.58 -21.28
C ASN A 108 8.32 13.70 -22.34
N PRO A 109 7.38 13.67 -23.29
CA PRO A 109 7.26 14.72 -24.30
C PRO A 109 6.83 16.07 -23.72
N ALA A 110 6.23 16.10 -22.53
CA ALA A 110 5.80 17.31 -21.84
C ALA A 110 6.89 17.95 -20.97
N ASP A 111 7.99 17.24 -20.72
CA ASP A 111 9.11 17.69 -19.91
C ASP A 111 10.40 17.14 -20.52
N GLY A 112 11.17 17.99 -21.21
CA GLY A 112 12.32 17.57 -22.00
C GLY A 112 13.43 16.84 -21.23
N ARG A 113 13.39 16.82 -19.88
CA ARG A 113 14.29 16.02 -19.03
C ARG A 113 13.56 14.96 -18.20
N GLY A 114 12.24 14.88 -18.31
CA GLY A 114 11.41 13.96 -17.55
C GLY A 114 11.39 12.55 -18.13
N VAL A 115 11.17 11.57 -17.25
CA VAL A 115 11.01 10.16 -17.61
C VAL A 115 9.61 9.69 -17.21
N LEU A 116 8.95 9.00 -18.12
CA LEU A 116 7.73 8.23 -17.86
C LEU A 116 8.09 6.79 -17.57
N ALA A 117 7.40 6.19 -16.60
CA ALA A 117 7.32 4.75 -16.46
C ALA A 117 6.05 4.28 -17.17
N ALA A 118 6.16 3.35 -18.10
CA ALA A 118 5.05 2.76 -18.84
C ALA A 118 4.96 1.28 -18.53
N ILE A 119 3.79 0.80 -18.11
CA ILE A 119 3.60 -0.64 -17.87
C ILE A 119 3.58 -1.40 -19.20
N SER A 120 4.28 -2.53 -19.25
CA SER A 120 4.31 -3.44 -20.40
C SER A 120 3.11 -4.40 -20.41
N GLU A 121 2.98 -5.20 -21.46
CA GLU A 121 1.95 -6.26 -21.51
C GLU A 121 2.22 -7.34 -20.44
N ARG A 122 3.48 -7.74 -20.28
CA ARG A 122 3.92 -8.65 -19.21
C ARG A 122 3.63 -8.08 -17.82
N GLY A 123 3.75 -6.76 -17.67
CA GLY A 123 3.38 -6.01 -16.47
C GLY A 123 1.89 -6.13 -16.14
N ARG A 124 1.01 -6.01 -17.14
CA ARG A 124 -0.45 -6.18 -16.95
C ARG A 124 -0.81 -7.61 -16.57
N ALA A 125 -0.25 -8.58 -17.27
CA ALA A 125 -0.48 -10.00 -16.99
C ALA A 125 -0.05 -10.36 -15.55
N VAL A 126 1.09 -9.86 -15.08
CA VAL A 126 1.53 -10.14 -13.71
C VAL A 126 0.63 -9.47 -12.67
N VAL A 127 0.15 -8.24 -12.90
CA VAL A 127 -0.80 -7.57 -12.01
C VAL A 127 -2.05 -8.42 -11.83
N GLU A 128 -2.64 -8.91 -12.91
CA GLU A 128 -3.83 -9.75 -12.84
C GLU A 128 -3.62 -10.98 -11.94
N THR A 129 -2.51 -11.70 -12.16
CA THR A 129 -2.20 -12.90 -11.37
C THR A 129 -1.91 -12.57 -9.90
N ALA A 130 -1.16 -11.51 -9.64
CA ALA A 130 -0.79 -11.05 -8.31
C ALA A 130 -2.00 -10.54 -7.52
N THR A 131 -2.89 -9.77 -8.17
CA THR A 131 -4.13 -9.28 -7.56
C THR A 131 -5.03 -10.45 -7.18
N ARG A 132 -5.22 -11.45 -8.04
CA ARG A 132 -5.98 -12.65 -7.68
C ARG A 132 -5.41 -13.35 -6.45
N ALA A 133 -4.08 -13.46 -6.34
CA ALA A 133 -3.43 -14.08 -5.20
C ALA A 133 -3.62 -13.28 -3.89
N LEU A 134 -3.55 -11.94 -3.95
CA LEU A 134 -3.79 -11.07 -2.80
C LEU A 134 -5.28 -11.07 -2.38
N THR A 135 -6.20 -11.05 -3.34
CA THR A 135 -7.65 -11.14 -3.08
C THR A 135 -8.02 -12.48 -2.45
N ALA A 136 -7.40 -13.59 -2.89
CA ALA A 136 -7.63 -14.90 -2.28
C ALA A 136 -7.19 -14.98 -0.79
N LEU A 137 -6.31 -14.09 -0.34
CA LEU A 137 -5.93 -13.92 1.06
C LEU A 137 -6.78 -12.87 1.80
N ASP A 138 -7.83 -12.30 1.18
CA ASP A 138 -8.57 -11.16 1.71
C ASP A 138 -7.65 -9.98 2.08
N PHE A 139 -6.58 -9.77 1.30
CA PHE A 139 -5.52 -8.81 1.62
C PHE A 139 -4.99 -8.98 3.06
N GLY A 140 -4.87 -10.22 3.52
CA GLY A 140 -4.29 -10.55 4.82
C GLY A 140 -5.19 -10.19 6.01
N LEU A 141 -6.47 -9.92 5.78
CA LEU A 141 -7.47 -9.60 6.81
C LEU A 141 -8.62 -10.62 6.82
N ALA A 142 -8.34 -11.86 6.42
CA ALA A 142 -9.31 -12.96 6.42
C ALA A 142 -9.94 -13.19 7.80
N GLU A 143 -9.21 -12.87 8.88
CA GLU A 143 -9.66 -13.01 10.26
C GLU A 143 -10.76 -12.00 10.66
N LEU A 144 -10.96 -10.93 9.90
CA LEU A 144 -12.01 -9.92 10.15
C LEU A 144 -13.21 -10.18 9.23
N PRO A 145 -14.45 -10.32 9.73
CA PRO A 145 -15.66 -10.28 8.93
C PRO A 145 -15.85 -8.95 8.17
N GLY A 146 -16.67 -8.95 7.12
CA GLY A 146 -16.95 -7.77 6.28
C GLY A 146 -17.30 -6.49 7.07
N PRO A 147 -18.28 -6.53 8.01
CA PRO A 147 -18.65 -5.36 8.81
C PRO A 147 -17.49 -4.80 9.66
N GLU A 148 -16.62 -5.66 10.18
CA GLU A 148 -15.45 -5.23 10.95
C GLU A 148 -14.39 -4.56 10.07
N ARG A 149 -14.21 -5.05 8.83
CA ARG A 149 -13.32 -4.41 7.84
C ARG A 149 -13.81 -2.99 7.48
N GLU A 150 -15.11 -2.80 7.30
CA GLU A 150 -15.72 -1.49 7.05
C GLU A 150 -15.56 -0.55 8.24
N GLN A 151 -15.80 -1.04 9.46
CA GLN A 151 -15.58 -0.27 10.68
C GLN A 151 -14.11 0.14 10.84
N LEU A 152 -13.18 -0.79 10.63
CA LEU A 152 -11.74 -0.53 10.69
C LEU A 152 -11.33 0.53 9.67
N PHE A 153 -11.82 0.45 8.43
CA PHE A 153 -11.61 1.48 7.42
C PHE A 153 -12.09 2.85 7.90
N GLY A 154 -13.29 2.94 8.48
CA GLY A 154 -13.82 4.19 9.04
C GLY A 154 -12.94 4.79 10.14
N ILE A 155 -12.47 3.97 11.08
CA ILE A 155 -11.60 4.39 12.19
C ILE A 155 -10.26 4.93 11.66
N LEU A 156 -9.59 4.18 10.78
CA LEU A 156 -8.30 4.58 10.23
C LEU A 156 -8.41 5.80 9.30
N ARG A 157 -9.54 5.92 8.59
CA ARG A 157 -9.83 7.10 7.76
C ARG A 157 -9.87 8.36 8.61
N ALA A 158 -10.46 8.34 9.79
CA ALA A 158 -10.48 9.51 10.68
C ALA A 158 -9.07 10.01 11.02
N VAL A 159 -8.13 9.10 11.30
CA VAL A 159 -6.71 9.44 11.54
C VAL A 159 -6.07 10.06 10.30
N ARG A 160 -6.27 9.45 9.12
CA ARG A 160 -5.73 9.95 7.84
C ARG A 160 -6.25 11.36 7.52
N LEU A 161 -7.55 11.59 7.67
CA LEU A 161 -8.15 12.91 7.45
C LEU A 161 -7.60 13.94 8.44
N GLY A 162 -7.48 13.57 9.71
CA GLY A 162 -6.91 14.45 10.74
C GLY A 162 -5.45 14.83 10.49
N ALA A 163 -4.69 13.97 9.81
CA ALA A 163 -3.31 14.23 9.41
C ALA A 163 -3.17 15.06 8.11
N GLY A 164 -4.29 15.39 7.44
CA GLY A 164 -4.25 16.10 6.16
C GLY A 164 -3.83 15.23 4.97
N ASP A 165 -3.96 13.90 5.08
CA ASP A 165 -3.61 12.94 4.02
C ASP A 165 -4.44 13.11 2.74
N VAL A 166 -5.59 13.79 2.85
CA VAL A 166 -6.37 14.31 1.72
C VAL A 166 -6.66 15.78 1.96
N ASP A 167 -6.49 16.61 0.94
CA ASP A 167 -6.97 17.98 0.97
C ASP A 167 -8.50 17.95 1.13
N GLN A 168 -9.03 18.66 2.12
CA GLN A 168 -10.49 18.86 2.27
C GLN A 168 -11.03 19.84 1.20
N GLY A 169 -10.66 19.63 -0.07
CA GLY A 169 -11.04 20.42 -1.22
C GLY A 169 -11.77 19.58 -2.27
N GLY A 170 -13.09 19.49 -2.13
CA GLY A 170 -14.03 19.30 -3.25
C GLY A 170 -14.10 17.92 -3.88
N GLY A 171 -15.05 17.10 -3.42
CA GLY A 171 -15.50 15.92 -4.14
C GLY A 171 -16.55 15.15 -3.36
N ASP A 172 -17.81 15.35 -3.73
CA ASP A 172 -18.94 14.50 -3.31
C ASP A 172 -18.56 13.01 -3.44
N PRO A 173 -18.72 12.17 -2.39
CA PRO A 173 -18.39 10.74 -2.42
C PRO A 173 -19.19 9.94 -3.47
N THR A 174 -20.20 10.54 -4.11
CA THR A 174 -20.92 9.93 -5.24
C THR A 174 -20.29 10.17 -6.61
N CYS A 175 -19.27 11.02 -6.73
CA CYS A 175 -18.63 11.34 -8.01
C CYS A 175 -17.40 10.46 -8.28
N VAL A 176 -17.62 9.14 -8.42
CA VAL A 176 -16.73 8.29 -9.21
C VAL A 176 -17.33 8.19 -10.61
N THR A 177 -17.31 9.29 -11.36
CA THR A 177 -17.45 9.22 -12.80
C THR A 177 -16.12 8.72 -13.36
N VAL A 178 -16.12 7.43 -13.73
CA VAL A 178 -15.18 6.90 -14.71
C VAL A 178 -15.40 7.71 -15.99
N ASP A 179 -14.61 8.75 -16.18
CA ASP A 179 -14.61 9.59 -17.37
C ASP A 179 -14.03 8.75 -18.53
N THR A 180 -14.92 8.02 -19.19
CA THR A 180 -14.72 7.42 -20.52
C THR A 180 -15.09 8.45 -21.57
N ARG A 181 -14.11 9.18 -22.08
CA ARG A 181 -14.11 9.76 -23.42
C ARG A 181 -12.72 9.68 -24.03
#